data_AF-X0WBB3-F1
#
_entry.id   AF-X0WBB3-F1
#
_cell.length_a   1.000
_cell.length_b   1.000
_cell.length_c   1.000
_cell.angle_alpha   90.00
_cell.angle_beta   90.00
_cell.angle_gamma   90.00
#
_symmetry.space_group_name_H-M   'P 1'
#
loop_
_entity.id
_entity.type
_entity.pdbx_description
1 polymer ?
#
loop_
_entity_poly.entity_id
_entity_poly.type
_entity_poly.pdbx_seq_one_letter_code
_entity_poly.pdbx_strand_id
1 'polypeptide(L)'
;MDDEVLQFLADIENDQSFSENEQVVPHGERPCPICGEMMQVEVEHGVNIDACDQHGIWLDRDELPAIISKIRSGARLKRQRLVRQARTDGKKSGVIFGVWSLLFD
;
A
#
# COMPACT_ATOMS: atom_id res chain seq x y z
N MET A 1 -11.92 -24.76 -29.77
CA MET A 1 -12.68 -25.03 -28.52
C MET A 1 -11.89 -24.42 -27.39
N ASP A 2 -11.54 -23.13 -27.54
CA ASP A 2 -10.39 -22.53 -26.84
C ASP A 2 -10.67 -21.07 -26.44
N ASP A 3 -11.56 -20.36 -27.15
CA ASP A 3 -11.93 -18.98 -26.78
C ASP A 3 -12.72 -18.92 -25.46
N GLU A 4 -13.54 -19.93 -25.18
CA GLU A 4 -14.32 -20.02 -23.94
C GLU A 4 -13.43 -20.34 -22.73
N VAL A 5 -12.38 -21.14 -22.92
CA VAL A 5 -11.38 -21.46 -21.90
C VAL A 5 -10.47 -20.26 -21.64
N LEU A 6 -10.08 -19.54 -22.70
CA LEU A 6 -9.28 -18.32 -22.57
C LEU A 6 -10.06 -17.19 -21.89
N GLN A 7 -11.35 -17.05 -22.17
CA GLN A 7 -12.22 -16.12 -21.46
C GLN A 7 -12.35 -16.51 -19.99
N PHE A 8 -12.54 -17.79 -19.68
CA PHE A 8 -12.60 -18.30 -18.31
C PHE A 8 -11.30 -18.07 -17.52
N LEU A 9 -10.13 -18.24 -18.16
CA LEU A 9 -8.83 -17.95 -17.53
C LEU A 9 -8.62 -16.44 -17.31
N ALA A 10 -9.05 -15.61 -18.26
CA ALA A 10 -9.00 -14.16 -18.11
C ALA A 10 -9.93 -13.65 -17.00
N ASP A 11 -11.09 -14.28 -16.81
CA ASP A 11 -12.04 -13.96 -15.75
C ASP A 11 -11.50 -14.37 -14.36
N ILE A 12 -10.75 -15.48 -14.27
CA ILE A 12 -10.03 -15.87 -13.04
C ILE A 12 -8.90 -14.87 -12.71
N GLU A 13 -8.14 -14.42 -13.72
CA GLU A 13 -7.04 -13.46 -13.50
C GLU A 13 -7.54 -12.04 -13.17
N ASN A 14 -8.77 -11.72 -13.56
CA ASN A 14 -9.40 -10.42 -13.37
C ASN A 14 -10.38 -10.39 -12.18
N ASP A 15 -10.36 -11.42 -11.33
CA ASP A 15 -11.13 -11.45 -10.10
C ASP A 15 -10.55 -10.44 -9.09
N GLN A 16 -10.89 -9.18 -9.31
CA GLN A 16 -10.78 -8.10 -8.35
C GLN A 16 -11.98 -8.12 -7.39
N SER A 17 -12.48 -9.30 -7.02
CA SER A 17 -13.40 -9.37 -5.89
C SER A 17 -12.61 -9.02 -4.63
N PHE A 18 -12.82 -7.79 -4.17
CA PHE A 18 -12.62 -7.46 -2.77
C PHE A 18 -13.23 -8.59 -1.94
N SER A 19 -12.41 -9.10 -1.01
CA SER A 19 -12.54 -10.40 -0.35
C SER A 19 -13.97 -10.94 -0.33
N GLU A 20 -14.19 -12.15 -0.86
CA GLU A 20 -15.46 -12.86 -0.69
C GLU A 20 -15.91 -12.86 0.79
N ASN A 21 -14.94 -12.83 1.71
CA ASN A 21 -15.16 -12.70 3.15
C ASN A 21 -15.86 -11.40 3.56
N GLU A 22 -15.59 -10.25 2.93
CA GLU A 22 -16.25 -8.98 3.28
C GLU A 22 -17.76 -9.06 3.05
N GLN A 23 -18.18 -9.82 2.03
CA GLN A 23 -19.60 -10.03 1.74
C GLN A 23 -20.27 -10.95 2.77
N VAL A 24 -19.51 -11.87 3.37
CA VAL A 24 -20.00 -12.83 4.36
C VAL A 24 -19.99 -12.23 5.77
N VAL A 25 -18.92 -11.54 6.14
CA VAL A 25 -18.77 -10.86 7.42
C VAL A 25 -18.09 -9.50 7.18
N PRO A 26 -18.86 -8.42 7.08
CA PRO A 26 -18.32 -7.08 6.94
C PRO A 26 -17.39 -6.69 8.09
N HIS A 27 -16.50 -5.75 7.82
CA HIS A 27 -15.71 -5.11 8.86
C HIS A 27 -16.59 -4.58 10.01
N GLY A 28 -16.17 -4.81 11.25
CA GLY A 28 -16.88 -4.40 12.46
C GLY A 28 -18.02 -5.34 12.87
N GLU A 29 -18.32 -6.36 12.06
CA GLU A 29 -19.30 -7.40 12.39
C GLU A 29 -18.65 -8.71 12.87
N ARG A 30 -17.33 -8.71 13.08
CA ARG A 30 -16.58 -9.88 13.56
C ARG A 30 -16.43 -9.88 15.09
N PRO A 31 -16.84 -10.96 15.79
CA PRO A 31 -16.45 -11.16 17.17
C PRO A 31 -15.01 -11.65 17.27
N CYS A 32 -14.27 -11.16 18.26
CA CYS A 32 -12.92 -11.64 18.56
C CYS A 32 -12.96 -13.14 18.93
N PRO A 33 -12.12 -14.00 18.34
CA PRO A 33 -12.12 -15.43 18.65
C PRO A 33 -11.61 -15.76 20.07
N ILE A 34 -11.04 -14.79 20.78
CA ILE A 34 -10.46 -14.98 22.12
C ILE A 34 -11.42 -14.47 23.21
N CYS A 35 -11.92 -13.23 23.12
CA CYS A 35 -12.84 -12.68 24.12
C CYS A 35 -14.32 -12.65 23.70
N GLY A 36 -14.64 -12.83 22.42
CA GLY A 36 -16.01 -12.75 21.89
C GLY A 36 -16.57 -11.33 21.74
N GLU A 37 -15.82 -10.29 22.13
CA GLU A 37 -16.24 -8.89 21.91
C GLU A 37 -16.16 -8.51 20.44
N MET A 38 -17.03 -7.60 20.00
CA MET A 38 -17.02 -7.10 18.63
C MET A 38 -15.73 -6.35 18.34
N MET A 39 -15.09 -6.69 17.23
CA MET A 39 -13.88 -6.03 16.76
C MET A 39 -14.24 -4.67 16.17
N GLN A 40 -13.34 -3.70 16.37
CA GLN A 40 -13.47 -2.35 15.84
C GLN A 40 -12.82 -2.27 14.46
N VAL A 41 -13.36 -1.42 13.60
CA VAL A 41 -12.76 -1.15 12.29
C VAL A 41 -11.66 -0.12 12.45
N GLU A 42 -10.44 -0.51 12.09
CA GLU A 42 -9.28 0.37 12.02
C GLU A 42 -8.78 0.51 10.58
N VAL A 43 -7.97 1.54 10.31
CA VAL A 43 -7.46 1.83 8.97
C VAL A 43 -5.94 1.80 8.95
N GLU A 44 -5.37 0.75 8.36
CA GLU A 44 -3.94 0.55 8.24
C GLU A 44 -3.44 0.82 6.83
N HIS A 45 -2.60 1.84 6.67
CA HIS A 45 -2.14 2.32 5.36
C HIS A 45 -3.31 2.54 4.36
N GLY A 46 -4.51 2.88 4.83
CA GLY A 46 -5.71 3.05 4.01
C GLY A 46 -6.42 1.74 3.63
N VAL A 47 -6.14 0.64 4.32
CA VAL A 47 -6.85 -0.64 4.23
C VAL A 47 -7.66 -0.79 5.52
N ASN A 48 -8.95 -1.06 5.41
CA ASN A 48 -9.77 -1.36 6.60
C ASN A 48 -9.35 -2.72 7.16
N ILE A 49 -9.32 -2.85 8.47
CA ILE A 49 -9.00 -4.09 9.18
C ILE A 49 -9.86 -4.19 10.44
N ASP A 50 -10.07 -5.41 10.93
CA ASP A 50 -10.74 -5.64 12.21
C ASP A 50 -9.70 -5.74 13.35
N ALA A 51 -9.93 -5.01 14.43
CA ALA A 51 -9.03 -4.96 15.59
C ALA A 51 -9.77 -5.21 16.92
N CYS A 52 -9.15 -6.02 17.77
CA CYS A 52 -9.54 -6.22 19.16
C CYS A 52 -8.49 -5.55 20.05
N ASP A 53 -8.93 -4.58 20.86
CA ASP A 53 -8.07 -3.79 21.76
C ASP A 53 -7.15 -4.63 22.65
N GLN A 54 -7.58 -5.85 23.02
CA GLN A 54 -6.86 -6.72 23.95
C GLN A 54 -6.05 -7.83 23.27
N HIS A 55 -6.43 -8.27 22.07
CA HIS A 55 -5.93 -9.52 21.51
C HIS A 55 -5.26 -9.39 20.14
N GLY A 56 -5.45 -8.27 19.44
CA GLY A 56 -4.79 -8.00 18.17
C GLY A 56 -5.75 -7.87 16.99
N ILE A 57 -5.21 -8.06 15.79
CA ILE A 57 -5.91 -7.77 14.53
C ILE A 57 -6.30 -9.04 13.78
N TRP A 58 -7.39 -8.97 13.02
CA TRP A 58 -7.82 -9.97 12.07
C TRP A 58 -7.69 -9.38 10.67
N LEU A 59 -7.03 -10.13 9.77
CA LEU A 59 -6.83 -9.71 8.38
C LEU A 59 -7.42 -10.76 7.45
N ASP A 60 -8.23 -10.31 6.50
CA ASP A 60 -8.67 -11.16 5.40
C ASP A 60 -7.54 -11.41 4.38
N ARG A 61 -7.80 -12.39 3.50
CA ARG A 61 -6.87 -12.89 2.49
C ARG A 61 -6.10 -11.78 1.76
N ASP A 62 -6.79 -10.70 1.38
CA ASP A 62 -6.26 -9.67 0.49
C ASP A 62 -5.77 -8.41 1.21
N GLU A 63 -6.04 -8.28 2.51
CA GLU A 63 -5.69 -7.09 3.29
C GLU A 63 -4.20 -7.01 3.61
N LEU A 64 -3.59 -8.09 4.09
CA LEU A 64 -2.16 -8.11 4.38
C LEU A 64 -1.31 -7.84 3.12
N PRO A 65 -1.56 -8.48 1.96
CA PRO A 65 -0.90 -8.13 0.71
C PRO A 65 -1.09 -6.66 0.31
N ALA A 66 -2.30 -6.12 0.47
CA ALA A 66 -2.60 -4.72 0.17
C ALA A 66 -1.80 -3.75 1.05
N ILE A 67 -1.73 -4.00 2.36
CA ILE A 67 -0.93 -3.21 3.32
C ILE A 67 0.55 -3.23 2.91
N ILE A 68 1.11 -4.41 2.66
CA ILE A 68 2.52 -4.56 2.24
C ILE A 68 2.80 -3.80 0.94
N SER A 69 1.89 -3.89 -0.04
CA SER A 69 2.01 -3.19 -1.32
C SER A 69 2.04 -1.67 -1.13
N LYS A 70 1.19 -1.13 -0.27
CA LYS A 70 1.14 0.31 0.04
C LYS A 70 2.39 0.79 0.76
N ILE A 71 2.90 0.03 1.74
CA ILE A 71 4.18 0.34 2.42
C ILE A 71 5.33 0.38 1.41
N ARG A 72 5.46 -0.64 0.56
CA ARG A 72 6.53 -0.72 -0.46
C ARG A 72 6.45 0.44 -1.45
N SER A 73 5.26 0.74 -1.93
CA SER A 73 5.01 1.85 -2.87
C SER A 73 5.35 3.19 -2.23
N GLY A 74 4.92 3.45 -1.00
CA GLY A 74 5.25 4.67 -0.26
C GLY A 74 6.75 4.85 -0.05
N ALA A 75 7.45 3.78 0.35
CA ALA A 75 8.91 3.81 0.52
C ALA A 75 9.65 4.12 -0.79
N ARG A 76 9.21 3.55 -1.92
CA ARG A 76 9.76 3.81 -3.26
C ARG A 76 9.61 5.28 -3.65
N LEU A 77 8.40 5.84 -3.48
CA LEU A 77 8.12 7.24 -3.80
C LEU A 77 8.96 8.20 -2.95
N LYS A 78 9.09 7.94 -1.64
CA LYS A 78 9.94 8.73 -0.74
C LYS A 78 11.39 8.73 -1.21
N ARG A 79 11.95 7.57 -1.57
CA ARG A 79 13.31 7.45 -2.09
C ARG A 79 13.51 8.23 -3.39
N GLN A 80 12.58 8.13 -4.34
CA GLN A 80 12.66 8.86 -5.60
C GLN A 80 12.68 10.38 -5.38
N ARG A 81 11.86 10.88 -4.46
CA ARG A 81 11.83 12.31 -4.10
C ARG A 81 13.16 12.78 -3.51
N LEU A 82 13.72 12.02 -2.57
CA LEU A 82 15.02 12.34 -1.95
C LEU A 82 16.16 12.36 -2.97
N VAL A 83 16.21 11.37 -3.88
CA VAL A 83 17.21 11.34 -4.96
C VAL A 83 17.06 12.54 -5.89
N ARG A 84 15.83 12.93 -6.24
CA ARG A 84 15.57 14.11 -7.07
C ARG A 84 16.02 15.40 -6.36
N GLN A 85 15.73 15.54 -5.08
CA GLN A 85 16.14 16.69 -4.28
C GLN A 85 17.67 16.79 -4.17
N ALA A 86 18.36 15.69 -3.86
CA ALA A 86 19.83 15.66 -3.83
C ALA A 86 20.45 16.07 -5.19
N ARG A 87 19.86 15.62 -6.31
CA ARG A 87 20.29 16.04 -7.65
C ARG A 87 20.08 17.55 -7.89
N THR A 88 18.95 18.11 -7.47
CA THR A 88 18.68 19.55 -7.65
C THR A 88 19.59 20.40 -6.79
N ASP A 89 19.88 19.97 -5.56
CA ASP A 89 20.71 20.72 -4.62
C ASP A 89 22.19 20.69 -5.06
N GLY A 90 22.69 19.54 -5.53
CA GLY A 90 24.01 19.46 -6.15
C GLY A 90 24.13 20.32 -7.42
N LYS A 91 23.06 20.41 -8.23
CA LYS A 91 23.03 21.27 -9.42
C LYS A 91 23.05 22.76 -9.07
N LYS A 92 22.35 23.18 -8.02
CA LYS A 92 22.42 24.56 -7.50
C LYS A 92 23.81 24.89 -6.99
N SER A 93 24.43 23.99 -6.21
CA SER A 93 25.81 24.15 -5.75
C SER A 93 26.79 24.30 -6.92
N GLY A 94 26.74 23.41 -7.91
CA GLY A 94 27.63 23.48 -9.09
C GLY A 94 27.45 24.74 -9.94
N VAL A 95 26.23 25.25 -10.09
CA VAL A 95 25.97 26.50 -10.83
C VAL A 95 26.45 27.72 -10.03
N ILE A 96 26.20 27.77 -8.72
CA ILE A 96 26.62 28.90 -7.88
C ILE A 96 28.15 28.97 -7.80
N PHE A 97 28.83 27.84 -7.53
CA PHE A 97 30.30 27.81 -7.46
C PHE A 97 30.98 27.91 -8.82
N GLY A 98 30.41 27.29 -9.88
CA GLY A 98 30.99 27.30 -11.22
C GLY A 98 30.91 28.66 -11.93
N VAL A 99 29.80 29.39 -11.78
CA VAL A 99 29.65 30.73 -12.39
C VAL A 99 30.49 31.76 -11.66
N TRP A 100 30.62 31.68 -10.33
CA TRP A 100 31.50 32.57 -9.56
C TRP A 100 32.99 32.30 -9.82
N SER A 101 33.38 31.05 -10.10
CA SER A 101 34.75 30.71 -10.50
C SER A 101 35.17 31.32 -11.84
N LEU A 102 34.22 31.74 -12.69
CA LEU A 102 34.49 32.40 -13.98
C LEU A 102 34.40 33.93 -13.93
N LEU A 103 33.88 34.48 -12.82
CA LEU A 103 33.68 35.92 -12.62
C LEU A 103 34.72 36.57 -11.69
N PHE A 104 35.54 35.76 -11.00
CA PHE A 104 36.65 36.19 -10.16
C PHE A 104 38.00 35.64 -10.67
N ASP A 105 38.15 35.60 -11.99
CA ASP A 105 39.43 35.58 -12.71
C ASP A 105 39.60 36.94 -13.43
#